data_AF-A0A4V1ADB3-F1
#
_entry.id   AF-A0A4V1ADB3-F1
#
_cell.length_a   1.000
_cell.length_b   1.000
_cell.length_c   1.000
_cell.angle_alpha   90.00
_cell.angle_beta   90.00
_cell.angle_gamma   90.00
#
_symmetry.space_group_name_H-M   'P 1'
#
loop_
_entity.id
_entity.type
_entity.pdbx_description
1 polymer ?
#
loop_
_entity_poly.entity_id
_entity_poly.type
_entity_poly.pdbx_seq_one_letter_code
_entity_poly.pdbx_strand_id
1 'polypeptide(L)'
;MIRKRSTRSAELALAEEIMRDPDFKALPDRVRSALKNHARGLRGEKETAFMLDREFGPGNDRHVLIHDLRIADGQGGFAQFDHVLLSRFSRTAAIFESKNYAGTISKNAHGEWMVWYRGQHRPQNIPNPVAQVRRQRDVLAAWLKRKGHSKAFERIGVFVSVPATNNVDRSKVGDEEPIYKCDNLVAEWMPFGGTSTLSRLFSTGVSGPQMLAIADQLIADHVEEQDIYVRLGIHPGPDGSLAEPDASEAETPDPEPIVDEPTEPAVEPVITASEPASPAAEAAIAEKAPPLPGPRKAGAQIEVCAGIIERTLPDGRIAFRAAKDDHIGREALTALCKGRAVWNPMFANWVCLPEIATEIRAGLPSAVQLAQLP
;
A
#
# COMPACT_ATOMS: atom_id res chain seq x y z
N MET A 1 25.94 -13.48 1.83
CA MET A 1 26.04 -12.53 2.95
C MET A 1 25.03 -11.42 2.79
N ILE A 2 24.60 -10.81 3.89
CA ILE A 2 23.70 -9.65 3.90
C ILE A 2 24.54 -8.37 3.96
N ARG A 3 24.33 -7.43 3.02
CA ARG A 3 25.09 -6.18 2.93
C ARG A 3 24.32 -4.96 3.43
N LYS A 4 23.02 -4.90 3.17
CA LYS A 4 22.08 -3.95 3.80
C LYS A 4 20.98 -4.78 4.44
N ARG A 5 20.79 -4.65 5.75
CA ARG A 5 19.77 -5.39 6.52
C ARG A 5 18.39 -4.80 6.30
N SER A 6 17.37 -5.65 6.47
CA SER A 6 15.99 -5.19 6.41
C SER A 6 15.59 -4.38 7.65
N THR A 7 14.85 -3.29 7.44
CA THR A 7 14.28 -2.42 8.51
C THR A 7 12.86 -2.80 8.89
N ARG A 8 12.20 -3.68 8.12
CA ARG A 8 10.77 -4.01 8.23
C ARG A 8 10.33 -4.56 9.57
N SER A 9 11.21 -5.24 10.30
CA SER A 9 10.89 -5.70 11.66
C SER A 9 10.74 -4.54 12.65
N ALA A 10 11.57 -3.51 12.55
CA ALA A 10 11.49 -2.33 13.41
C ALA A 10 10.31 -1.43 13.00
N GLU A 11 10.12 -1.21 11.70
CA GLU A 11 8.97 -0.45 11.17
C GLU A 11 7.63 -1.08 11.56
N LEU A 12 7.53 -2.41 11.51
CA LEU A 12 6.32 -3.13 11.92
C LEU A 12 6.08 -3.00 13.43
N ALA A 13 7.13 -3.07 14.24
CA ALA A 13 7.00 -2.92 15.69
C ALA A 13 6.46 -1.52 16.04
N LEU A 14 6.96 -0.47 15.38
CA LEU A 14 6.47 0.89 15.52
C LEU A 14 5.01 1.03 15.06
N ALA A 15 4.66 0.46 13.90
CA ALA A 15 3.27 0.48 13.42
C ALA A 15 2.32 -0.18 14.42
N GLU A 16 2.71 -1.32 14.98
CA GLU A 16 1.92 -2.04 15.98
C GLU A 16 1.84 -1.31 17.32
N GLU A 17 2.89 -0.59 17.72
CA GLU A 17 2.87 0.28 18.88
C GLU A 17 1.85 1.42 18.71
N ILE A 18 1.93 2.15 17.60
CA ILE A 18 0.98 3.22 17.26
C ILE A 18 -0.46 2.67 17.22
N MET A 19 -0.67 1.48 16.64
CA MET A 19 -2.01 0.86 16.58
C MET A 19 -2.55 0.39 17.95
N ARG A 20 -1.69 0.17 18.95
CA ARG A 20 -2.09 -0.19 20.32
C ARG A 20 -2.44 1.03 21.16
N ASP A 21 -1.95 2.20 20.78
CA ASP A 21 -2.25 3.45 21.47
C ASP A 21 -3.78 3.71 21.51
N PRO A 22 -4.37 4.06 22.68
CA PRO A 22 -5.78 4.43 22.76
C PRO A 22 -6.20 5.52 21.76
N ASP A 23 -5.33 6.49 21.49
CA ASP A 23 -5.57 7.63 20.61
C ASP A 23 -5.62 7.22 19.13
N PHE A 24 -5.07 6.04 18.78
CA PHE A 24 -5.24 5.47 17.44
C PHE A 24 -6.71 5.36 17.04
N LYS A 25 -7.61 5.09 18.00
CA LYS A 25 -9.05 5.00 17.73
C LYS A 25 -9.68 6.36 17.39
N ALA A 26 -9.07 7.45 17.84
CA ALA A 26 -9.51 8.81 17.56
C ALA A 26 -9.03 9.31 16.18
N LEU A 27 -8.02 8.66 15.58
CA LEU A 27 -7.52 9.04 14.26
C LEU A 27 -8.59 8.86 13.16
N PRO A 28 -8.55 9.68 12.08
CA PRO A 28 -9.44 9.52 10.95
C PRO A 28 -9.36 8.11 10.33
N ASP A 29 -10.49 7.56 9.91
CA ASP A 29 -10.58 6.22 9.31
C ASP A 29 -9.57 5.98 8.20
N ARG A 30 -9.36 6.98 7.33
CA ARG A 30 -8.37 6.91 6.26
C ARG A 30 -6.94 6.66 6.78
N VAL A 31 -6.56 7.29 7.89
CA VAL A 31 -5.24 7.16 8.50
C VAL A 31 -5.11 5.79 9.16
N ARG A 32 -6.14 5.38 9.91
CA ARG A 32 -6.18 4.06 10.55
C ARG A 32 -6.08 2.94 9.51
N SER A 33 -6.82 3.05 8.43
CA SER A 33 -6.80 2.08 7.32
C SER A 33 -5.45 2.10 6.60
N ALA A 34 -4.87 3.27 6.32
CA ALA A 34 -3.55 3.38 5.72
C ALA A 34 -2.47 2.71 6.59
N LEU A 35 -2.46 2.97 7.90
CA LEU A 35 -1.51 2.34 8.82
C LEU A 35 -1.70 0.83 8.92
N LYS A 36 -2.95 0.35 9.00
CA LYS A 36 -3.25 -1.09 8.98
C LYS A 36 -2.76 -1.75 7.69
N ASN A 37 -2.95 -1.10 6.55
CA ASN A 37 -2.51 -1.62 5.26
C ASN A 37 -0.99 -1.63 5.15
N HIS A 38 -0.32 -0.57 5.61
CA HIS A 38 1.13 -0.51 5.69
C HIS A 38 1.68 -1.64 6.59
N ALA A 39 1.13 -1.80 7.80
CA ALA A 39 1.52 -2.89 8.70
C ALA A 39 1.29 -4.28 8.08
N ARG A 40 0.24 -4.46 7.26
CA ARG A 40 0.04 -5.70 6.49
C ARG A 40 1.15 -5.89 5.45
N GLY A 41 1.52 -4.86 4.69
CA GLY A 41 2.64 -4.92 3.75
C GLY A 41 3.95 -5.34 4.44
N LEU A 42 4.31 -4.63 5.53
CA LEU A 42 5.51 -4.90 6.32
C LEU A 42 5.60 -6.34 6.85
N ARG A 43 4.48 -6.97 7.19
CA ARG A 43 4.46 -8.39 7.61
C ARG A 43 4.92 -9.33 6.51
N GLY A 44 4.45 -9.13 5.27
CA GLY A 44 4.83 -9.97 4.14
C GLY A 44 6.29 -9.78 3.74
N GLU A 45 6.77 -8.54 3.76
CA GLU A 45 8.19 -8.22 3.54
C GLU A 45 9.07 -8.81 4.64
N LYS A 46 8.68 -8.68 5.91
CA LYS A 46 9.41 -9.26 7.06
C LYS A 46 9.54 -10.78 6.93
N GLU A 47 8.47 -11.47 6.56
CA GLU A 47 8.47 -12.93 6.38
C GLU A 47 9.41 -13.35 5.23
N THR A 48 9.37 -12.63 4.11
CA THR A 48 10.25 -12.89 2.97
C THR A 48 11.71 -12.60 3.33
N ALA A 49 11.99 -11.49 4.00
CA ALA A 49 13.32 -11.12 4.48
C ALA A 49 13.89 -12.18 5.42
N PHE A 50 13.09 -12.71 6.36
CA PHE A 50 13.52 -13.77 7.28
C PHE A 50 13.96 -15.04 6.53
N MET A 51 13.20 -15.45 5.51
CA MET A 51 13.54 -16.63 4.71
C MET A 51 14.81 -16.43 3.88
N LEU A 52 14.96 -15.26 3.25
CA LEU A 52 16.14 -14.91 2.46
C LEU A 52 17.39 -14.75 3.34
N ASP A 53 17.26 -14.17 4.53
CA ASP A 53 18.36 -14.05 5.51
C ASP A 53 18.87 -15.41 5.95
N ARG A 54 17.96 -16.39 6.13
CA ARG A 54 18.35 -17.75 6.49
C ARG A 54 19.13 -18.45 5.38
N GLU A 55 18.71 -18.26 4.13
CA GLU A 55 19.35 -18.88 2.97
C GLU A 55 20.67 -18.19 2.57
N PHE A 56 20.69 -16.86 2.59
CA PHE A 56 21.77 -16.06 2.02
C PHE A 56 22.63 -15.34 3.07
N GLY A 57 22.38 -15.60 4.35
CA GLY A 57 23.00 -14.97 5.53
C GLY A 57 24.49 -15.30 5.76
N PRO A 58 24.94 -15.33 7.03
CA PRO A 58 26.36 -15.36 7.37
C PRO A 58 27.04 -16.64 6.85
N GLY A 59 28.31 -16.50 6.44
CA GLY A 59 29.12 -17.60 5.87
C GLY A 59 28.96 -17.82 4.37
N ASN A 60 28.12 -17.04 3.68
CA ASN A 60 27.93 -17.10 2.23
C ASN A 60 28.81 -16.06 1.48
N ASP A 61 29.74 -16.55 0.68
CA ASP A 61 30.65 -15.78 -0.20
C ASP A 61 30.19 -15.71 -1.68
N ARG A 62 29.07 -16.37 -2.00
CA ARG A 62 28.55 -16.56 -3.36
C ARG A 62 27.53 -15.50 -3.74
N HIS A 63 26.77 -15.06 -2.74
CA HIS A 63 25.66 -14.15 -2.89
C HIS A 63 25.80 -12.94 -1.98
N VAL A 64 25.30 -11.79 -2.45
CA VAL A 64 25.11 -10.58 -1.63
C VAL A 64 23.64 -10.22 -1.66
N LEU A 65 23.02 -10.16 -0.49
CA LEU A 65 21.63 -9.76 -0.28
C LEU A 65 21.56 -8.31 0.22
N ILE A 66 20.71 -7.50 -0.38
CA ILE A 66 20.49 -6.08 -0.09
C ILE A 66 18.99 -5.88 0.08
N HIS A 67 18.55 -5.41 1.24
CA HIS A 67 17.15 -5.11 1.52
C HIS A 67 16.82 -3.63 1.36
N ASP A 68 15.53 -3.35 1.14
CA ASP A 68 14.89 -2.04 1.28
C ASP A 68 15.59 -0.96 0.43
N LEU A 69 15.93 -1.30 -0.82
CA LEU A 69 16.66 -0.40 -1.72
C LEU A 69 15.67 0.48 -2.47
N ARG A 70 16.01 1.76 -2.65
CA ARG A 70 15.26 2.71 -3.47
C ARG A 70 16.24 3.52 -4.29
N ILE A 71 16.17 3.43 -5.62
CA ILE A 71 17.08 4.12 -6.54
C ILE A 71 16.29 4.90 -7.59
N ALA A 72 16.90 5.97 -8.14
CA ALA A 72 16.29 6.77 -9.19
C ALA A 72 16.07 5.96 -10.48
N ASP A 73 14.91 6.10 -11.09
CA ASP A 73 14.54 5.43 -12.35
C ASP A 73 15.17 6.08 -13.59
N GLY A 74 15.66 7.31 -13.46
CA GLY A 74 16.23 8.12 -14.55
C GLY A 74 15.19 8.92 -15.35
N GLN A 75 13.94 8.93 -14.91
CA GLN A 75 12.80 9.67 -15.49
C GLN A 75 12.17 10.65 -14.50
N GLY A 76 12.82 10.90 -13.36
CA GLY A 76 12.34 11.79 -12.29
C GLY A 76 11.56 11.06 -11.19
N GLY A 77 11.45 9.73 -11.27
CA GLY A 77 10.86 8.89 -10.23
C GLY A 77 11.88 7.96 -9.57
N PHE A 78 11.36 6.98 -8.84
CA PHE A 78 12.16 6.02 -8.09
C PHE A 78 11.57 4.61 -8.23
N ALA A 79 12.46 3.61 -8.23
CA ALA A 79 12.07 2.22 -8.03
C ALA A 79 12.50 1.79 -6.64
N GLN A 80 11.54 1.31 -5.86
CA GLN A 80 11.77 0.57 -4.63
C GLN A 80 11.96 -0.92 -4.95
N PHE A 81 12.84 -1.57 -4.21
CA PHE A 81 13.15 -2.99 -4.28
C PHE A 81 13.12 -3.50 -2.85
N ASP A 82 12.23 -4.43 -2.56
CA ASP A 82 12.19 -5.05 -1.23
C ASP A 82 13.49 -5.79 -1.00
N HIS A 83 13.89 -6.67 -1.93
CA HIS A 83 15.11 -7.46 -1.82
C HIS A 83 15.83 -7.62 -3.17
N VAL A 84 17.13 -7.35 -3.18
CA VAL A 84 18.03 -7.59 -4.32
C VAL A 84 19.11 -8.58 -3.93
N LEU A 85 19.27 -9.64 -4.72
CA LEU A 85 20.32 -10.65 -4.56
C LEU A 85 21.28 -10.61 -5.74
N LEU A 86 22.55 -10.42 -5.47
CA LEU A 86 23.64 -10.49 -6.45
C LEU A 86 24.34 -11.84 -6.32
N SER A 87 24.53 -12.55 -7.44
CA SER A 87 25.09 -13.90 -7.47
C SER A 87 26.34 -13.97 -8.33
N ARG A 88 27.49 -14.15 -7.69
CA ARG A 88 28.79 -13.95 -8.37
C ARG A 88 29.12 -15.02 -9.40
N PHE A 89 28.80 -16.28 -9.12
CA PHE A 89 29.19 -17.41 -9.97
C PHE A 89 28.25 -17.61 -11.16
N SER A 90 26.94 -17.38 -10.94
CA SER A 90 25.94 -17.41 -12.00
C SER A 90 25.87 -16.11 -12.79
N ARG A 91 26.54 -15.04 -12.33
CA ARG A 91 26.50 -13.69 -12.93
C ARG A 91 25.07 -13.20 -13.10
N THR A 92 24.25 -13.44 -12.07
CA THR A 92 22.83 -13.05 -12.06
C THR A 92 22.53 -12.08 -10.92
N ALA A 93 21.62 -11.16 -11.17
CA ALA A 93 20.91 -10.45 -10.13
C ALA A 93 19.48 -11.02 -10.02
N ALA A 94 18.86 -10.97 -8.85
CA ALA A 94 17.47 -11.31 -8.65
C ALA A 94 16.78 -10.25 -7.80
N ILE A 95 15.54 -9.93 -8.15
CA ILE A 95 14.65 -9.05 -7.39
C ILE A 95 13.56 -9.93 -6.79
N PHE A 96 13.40 -9.88 -5.48
CA PHE A 96 12.28 -10.48 -4.79
C PHE A 96 11.37 -9.35 -4.29
N GLU A 97 10.14 -9.33 -4.80
CA GLU A 97 9.08 -8.38 -4.44
C GLU A 97 8.06 -9.10 -3.54
N SER A 98 7.72 -8.54 -2.39
CA SER A 98 6.78 -9.16 -1.45
C SER A 98 5.37 -8.61 -1.62
N LYS A 99 4.37 -9.49 -1.61
CA LYS A 99 2.95 -9.13 -1.59
C LYS A 99 2.23 -9.91 -0.52
N ASN A 100 1.43 -9.24 0.31
CA ASN A 100 0.70 -9.88 1.40
C ASN A 100 -0.81 -9.94 1.12
N TYR A 101 -1.22 -10.87 0.27
CA TYR A 101 -2.65 -11.14 0.01
C TYR A 101 -3.17 -12.20 0.98
N ALA A 102 -4.43 -12.13 1.41
CA ALA A 102 -5.04 -13.14 2.30
C ALA A 102 -5.93 -14.16 1.57
N GLY A 103 -5.87 -14.21 0.23
CA GLY A 103 -6.82 -14.97 -0.60
C GLY A 103 -6.18 -15.83 -1.68
N THR A 104 -7.02 -16.38 -2.55
CA THR A 104 -6.57 -17.12 -3.74
C THR A 104 -6.27 -16.16 -4.88
N ILE A 105 -5.04 -16.14 -5.36
CA ILE A 105 -4.60 -15.29 -6.47
C ILE A 105 -4.90 -16.00 -7.78
N SER A 106 -5.49 -15.27 -8.74
CA SER A 106 -5.86 -15.79 -10.06
C SER A 106 -5.80 -14.69 -11.13
N LYS A 107 -6.03 -15.06 -12.39
CA LYS A 107 -6.24 -14.15 -13.52
C LYS A 107 -7.60 -14.39 -14.15
N ASN A 108 -8.21 -13.34 -14.69
CA ASN A 108 -9.40 -13.49 -15.54
C ASN A 108 -9.04 -13.80 -17.00
N ALA A 109 -10.03 -13.87 -17.88
CA ALA A 109 -9.85 -14.18 -19.30
C ALA A 109 -9.03 -13.13 -20.08
N HIS A 110 -8.90 -11.91 -19.55
CA HIS A 110 -8.10 -10.83 -20.13
C HIS A 110 -6.70 -10.73 -19.52
N GLY A 111 -6.33 -11.66 -18.62
CA GLY A 111 -5.05 -11.64 -17.92
C GLY A 111 -4.96 -10.62 -16.79
N GLU A 112 -6.09 -10.01 -16.39
CA GLU A 112 -6.15 -9.10 -15.26
C GLU A 112 -6.06 -9.90 -13.96
N TRP A 113 -5.28 -9.40 -13.01
CA TRP A 113 -5.03 -10.09 -11.75
C TRP A 113 -6.13 -9.83 -10.74
N MET A 114 -6.49 -10.86 -9.99
CA MET A 114 -7.54 -10.79 -9.00
C MET A 114 -7.28 -11.72 -7.82
N VAL A 115 -7.81 -11.35 -6.65
CA VAL A 115 -7.73 -12.13 -5.41
C VAL A 115 -9.14 -12.50 -4.95
N TRP A 116 -9.33 -13.78 -4.62
CA TRP A 116 -10.53 -14.30 -3.99
C TRP A 116 -10.33 -14.35 -2.48
N TYR A 117 -10.88 -13.36 -1.78
CA TYR A 117 -10.87 -13.33 -0.33
C TYR A 117 -11.96 -14.25 0.23
N ARG A 118 -11.66 -14.85 1.40
CA ARG A 118 -12.59 -15.73 2.09
C ARG A 118 -13.86 -14.97 2.45
N GLY A 119 -15.02 -15.57 2.19
CA GLY A 119 -16.33 -14.97 2.49
C GLY A 119 -16.80 -13.94 1.45
N GLN A 120 -16.03 -13.64 0.41
CA GLN A 120 -16.47 -12.76 -0.67
C GLN A 120 -17.00 -13.57 -1.87
N HIS A 121 -18.14 -13.14 -2.41
CA HIS A 121 -18.75 -13.75 -3.60
C HIS A 121 -18.14 -13.28 -4.92
N ARG A 122 -17.36 -12.20 -4.89
CA ARG A 122 -16.71 -11.61 -6.07
C ARG A 122 -15.23 -11.47 -5.79
N PRO A 123 -14.37 -11.73 -6.79
CA PRO A 123 -12.96 -11.47 -6.66
C PRO A 123 -12.72 -9.97 -6.69
N GLN A 124 -11.58 -9.59 -6.12
CA GLN A 124 -11.12 -8.24 -6.00
C GLN A 124 -9.94 -8.03 -6.96
N ASN A 125 -10.06 -7.04 -7.86
CA ASN A 125 -9.01 -6.73 -8.83
C ASN A 125 -7.78 -6.19 -8.11
N ILE A 126 -6.61 -6.68 -8.50
CA ILE A 126 -5.32 -6.19 -8.01
C ILE A 126 -4.44 -5.78 -9.20
N PRO A 127 -3.55 -4.80 -9.04
CA PRO A 127 -2.52 -4.54 -10.03
C PRO A 127 -1.66 -5.76 -10.28
N ASN A 128 -1.13 -5.84 -11.49
CA ASN A 128 -0.27 -6.94 -11.91
C ASN A 128 1.06 -6.90 -11.13
N PRO A 129 1.27 -7.80 -10.14
CA PRO A 129 2.46 -7.76 -9.29
C PRO A 129 3.72 -8.14 -10.09
N VAL A 130 3.55 -8.96 -11.13
CA VAL A 130 4.66 -9.41 -11.99
C VAL A 130 5.09 -8.29 -12.93
N ALA A 131 4.16 -7.51 -13.46
CA ALA A 131 4.49 -6.33 -14.26
C ALA A 131 5.21 -5.27 -13.42
N GLN A 132 4.87 -5.13 -12.13
CA GLN A 132 5.59 -4.25 -11.20
C GLN A 132 7.06 -4.65 -11.08
N VAL A 133 7.35 -5.90 -10.74
CA VAL A 133 8.75 -6.36 -10.59
C VAL A 133 9.52 -6.37 -11.92
N ARG A 134 8.83 -6.58 -13.06
CA ARG A 134 9.45 -6.42 -14.39
C ARG A 134 9.88 -4.97 -14.67
N ARG A 135 9.14 -3.96 -14.19
CA ARG A 135 9.59 -2.55 -14.29
C ARG A 135 10.79 -2.26 -13.38
N GLN A 136 10.80 -2.80 -12.16
CA GLN A 136 11.96 -2.70 -11.26
C GLN A 136 13.22 -3.32 -11.90
N ARG A 137 13.08 -4.47 -12.57
CA ARG A 137 14.15 -5.10 -13.34
C ARG A 137 14.74 -4.18 -14.39
N ASP A 138 13.89 -3.45 -15.13
CA ASP A 138 14.35 -2.54 -16.17
C ASP A 138 15.13 -1.36 -15.55
N VAL A 139 14.71 -0.86 -14.39
CA VAL A 139 15.45 0.16 -13.62
C VAL A 139 16.80 -0.37 -13.14
N LEU A 140 16.86 -1.58 -12.56
CA LEU A 140 18.11 -2.18 -12.13
C LEU A 140 19.06 -2.47 -13.32
N ALA A 141 18.53 -2.91 -14.45
CA ALA A 141 19.30 -3.11 -15.69
C ALA A 141 19.89 -1.79 -16.19
N ALA A 142 19.09 -0.72 -16.20
CA ALA A 142 19.56 0.60 -16.57
C ALA A 142 20.64 1.11 -15.61
N TRP A 143 20.47 0.90 -14.31
CA TRP A 143 21.47 1.24 -13.29
C TRP A 143 22.79 0.48 -13.53
N LEU A 144 22.74 -0.84 -13.69
CA LEU A 144 23.92 -1.67 -13.98
C LEU A 144 24.64 -1.21 -15.25
N LYS A 145 23.89 -0.88 -16.30
CA LYS A 145 24.45 -0.35 -17.55
C LYS A 145 25.16 0.97 -17.33
N ARG A 146 24.52 1.94 -16.65
CA ARG A 146 25.09 3.27 -16.39
C ARG A 146 26.38 3.19 -15.56
N LYS A 147 26.48 2.26 -14.62
CA LYS A 147 27.65 2.08 -13.75
C LYS A 147 28.73 1.14 -14.34
N GLY A 148 28.51 0.58 -15.54
CA GLY A 148 29.46 -0.29 -16.21
C GLY A 148 29.47 -1.75 -15.72
N HIS A 149 28.40 -2.18 -15.04
CA HIS A 149 28.30 -3.48 -14.38
C HIS A 149 27.46 -4.52 -15.13
N SER A 150 26.99 -4.24 -16.36
CA SER A 150 26.16 -5.18 -17.14
C SER A 150 26.80 -6.54 -17.35
N LYS A 151 28.15 -6.61 -17.45
CA LYS A 151 28.86 -7.89 -17.55
C LYS A 151 28.88 -8.61 -16.21
N ALA A 152 28.93 -7.91 -15.08
CA ALA A 152 28.94 -8.57 -13.78
C ALA A 152 27.63 -9.34 -13.52
N PHE A 153 26.50 -8.80 -13.99
CA PHE A 153 25.18 -9.39 -13.84
C PHE A 153 24.42 -9.36 -15.17
N GLU A 154 24.61 -10.40 -15.99
CA GLU A 154 24.12 -10.47 -17.37
C GLU A 154 22.62 -10.77 -17.45
N ARG A 155 22.07 -11.37 -16.39
CA ARG A 155 20.66 -11.73 -16.29
C ARG A 155 20.10 -11.20 -14.98
N ILE A 156 18.88 -10.65 -15.04
CA ILE A 156 18.14 -10.18 -13.87
C ILE A 156 16.82 -10.96 -13.78
N GLY A 157 16.71 -11.79 -12.75
CA GLY A 157 15.51 -12.56 -12.44
C GLY A 157 14.54 -11.74 -11.61
N VAL A 158 13.25 -12.03 -11.75
CA VAL A 158 12.19 -11.36 -11.00
C VAL A 158 11.34 -12.42 -10.33
N PHE A 159 10.99 -12.20 -9.08
CA PHE A 159 10.25 -13.16 -8.26
C PHE A 159 9.29 -12.39 -7.36
N VAL A 160 8.02 -12.73 -7.39
CA VAL A 160 7.00 -12.22 -6.47
C VAL A 160 6.80 -13.25 -5.36
N SER A 161 7.05 -12.84 -4.12
CA SER A 161 6.82 -13.63 -2.90
C SER A 161 5.43 -13.33 -2.35
N VAL A 162 4.67 -14.37 -2.03
CA VAL A 162 3.40 -14.28 -1.29
C VAL A 162 3.43 -15.17 -0.05
N PRO A 163 2.63 -14.91 0.99
CA PRO A 163 2.56 -15.78 2.17
C PRO A 163 2.39 -17.27 1.84
N ALA A 164 2.96 -18.14 2.67
CA ALA A 164 2.83 -19.59 2.52
C ALA A 164 1.37 -20.08 2.56
N THR A 165 0.50 -19.33 3.25
CA THR A 165 -0.93 -19.60 3.39
C THR A 165 -1.75 -19.23 2.15
N ASN A 166 -1.21 -18.47 1.21
CA ASN A 166 -1.93 -18.15 -0.03
C ASN A 166 -2.22 -19.40 -0.87
N ASN A 167 -3.21 -19.28 -1.74
CA ASN A 167 -3.35 -20.18 -2.86
C ASN A 167 -3.08 -19.41 -4.16
N VAL A 168 -2.32 -19.99 -5.08
CA VAL A 168 -2.09 -19.42 -6.42
C VAL A 168 -2.74 -20.39 -7.39
N ASP A 169 -3.81 -19.96 -8.05
CA ASP A 169 -4.51 -20.77 -9.04
C ASP A 169 -3.66 -20.89 -10.31
N ARG A 170 -2.77 -21.90 -10.34
CA ARG A 170 -1.86 -22.14 -11.46
C ARG A 170 -2.58 -22.41 -12.79
N SER A 171 -3.80 -22.94 -12.75
CA SER A 171 -4.60 -23.16 -13.96
C SER A 171 -5.00 -21.85 -14.65
N LYS A 172 -5.02 -20.73 -13.90
CA LYS A 172 -5.34 -19.38 -14.40
C LYS A 172 -4.13 -18.49 -14.52
N VAL A 173 -3.20 -18.58 -13.58
CA VAL A 173 -2.00 -17.73 -13.52
C VAL A 173 -0.94 -18.16 -14.54
N GLY A 174 -0.84 -19.47 -14.80
CA GLY A 174 0.23 -20.10 -15.57
C GLY A 174 1.42 -20.52 -14.69
N ASP A 175 2.14 -21.55 -15.13
CA ASP A 175 3.30 -22.10 -14.42
C ASP A 175 4.57 -21.25 -14.59
N GLU A 176 4.67 -20.51 -15.69
CA GLU A 176 5.84 -19.67 -15.99
C GLU A 176 5.82 -18.32 -15.25
N GLU A 177 4.68 -17.96 -14.65
CA GLU A 177 4.54 -16.66 -14.04
C GLU A 177 5.26 -16.64 -12.66
N PRO A 178 6.21 -15.72 -12.44
CA PRO A 178 7.17 -15.81 -11.35
C PRO A 178 6.60 -15.28 -10.03
N ILE A 179 5.49 -15.86 -9.61
CA ILE A 179 4.84 -15.62 -8.32
C ILE A 179 4.84 -16.92 -7.53
N TYR A 180 5.36 -16.89 -6.31
CA TYR A 180 5.63 -18.08 -5.51
C TYR A 180 5.31 -17.80 -4.05
N LYS A 181 4.88 -18.85 -3.36
CA LYS A 181 4.81 -18.81 -1.90
C LYS A 181 6.22 -18.60 -1.32
N CYS A 182 6.32 -17.86 -0.23
CA CYS A 182 7.59 -17.50 0.41
C CYS A 182 8.43 -18.73 0.80
N ASP A 183 7.78 -19.85 1.16
CA ASP A 183 8.41 -21.13 1.50
C ASP A 183 8.94 -21.91 0.28
N ASN A 184 8.45 -21.63 -0.93
CA ASN A 184 8.95 -22.21 -2.18
C ASN A 184 9.88 -21.25 -2.96
N LEU A 185 9.96 -19.98 -2.57
CA LEU A 185 10.61 -18.91 -3.32
C LEU A 185 12.07 -19.23 -3.71
N VAL A 186 12.87 -19.71 -2.75
CA VAL A 186 14.28 -20.04 -2.99
C VAL A 186 14.42 -21.23 -3.93
N ALA A 187 13.59 -22.27 -3.76
CA ALA A 187 13.64 -23.44 -4.63
C ALA A 187 13.37 -23.07 -6.09
N GLU A 188 12.47 -22.12 -6.33
CA GLU A 188 12.11 -21.61 -7.65
C GLU A 188 13.15 -20.63 -8.23
N TRP A 189 13.91 -19.95 -7.37
CA TRP A 189 15.06 -19.15 -7.78
C TRP A 189 16.27 -20.00 -8.19
N MET A 190 16.46 -21.19 -7.60
CA MET A 190 17.64 -22.03 -7.81
C MET A 190 17.92 -22.38 -9.29
N PRO A 191 16.94 -22.74 -10.14
CA PRO A 191 17.17 -22.95 -11.57
C PRO A 191 17.69 -21.72 -12.32
N PHE A 192 17.37 -20.52 -11.83
CA PHE A 192 17.77 -19.26 -12.44
C PHE A 192 19.17 -18.83 -12.00
N GLY A 193 19.38 -18.68 -10.69
CA GLY A 193 20.57 -18.05 -10.10
C GLY A 193 21.49 -18.99 -9.35
N GLY A 194 21.05 -20.22 -9.07
CA GLY A 194 21.85 -21.25 -8.42
C GLY A 194 22.98 -21.75 -9.31
N THR A 195 24.04 -22.27 -8.68
CA THR A 195 25.18 -22.86 -9.39
C THR A 195 25.47 -24.27 -8.90
N SER A 196 25.66 -25.21 -9.83
CA SER A 196 26.16 -26.55 -9.51
C SER A 196 27.65 -26.52 -9.16
N THR A 197 28.15 -27.55 -8.47
CA THR A 197 29.58 -27.68 -8.14
C THR A 197 30.48 -27.68 -9.37
N LEU A 198 30.04 -28.28 -10.47
CA LEU A 198 30.77 -28.29 -11.74
C LEU A 198 30.80 -26.90 -12.40
N SER A 199 29.67 -26.20 -12.43
CA SER A 199 29.60 -24.84 -13.00
C SER A 199 30.51 -23.86 -12.25
N ARG A 200 30.69 -24.03 -10.94
CA ARG A 200 31.60 -23.21 -10.13
C ARG A 200 33.08 -23.36 -10.50
N LEU A 201 33.52 -24.55 -10.91
CA LEU A 201 34.92 -24.81 -11.25
C LEU A 201 35.36 -24.14 -12.55
N PHE A 202 34.42 -23.84 -13.44
CA PHE A 202 34.70 -23.28 -14.78
C PHE A 202 34.17 -21.84 -14.96
N SER A 203 33.58 -21.23 -13.92
CA SER A 203 33.00 -19.89 -14.03
C SER A 203 34.05 -18.79 -13.89
N THR A 204 34.15 -17.91 -14.89
CA THR A 204 34.82 -16.59 -14.80
C THR A 204 33.92 -15.56 -14.11
N GLY A 205 33.31 -15.97 -12.99
CA GLY A 205 32.31 -15.20 -12.25
C GLY A 205 32.83 -13.86 -11.75
N VAL A 206 31.95 -13.09 -11.12
CA VAL A 206 32.33 -11.84 -10.45
C VAL A 206 33.24 -12.18 -9.26
N SER A 207 34.33 -11.44 -9.06
CA SER A 207 35.16 -11.62 -7.86
C SER A 207 34.38 -11.19 -6.62
N GLY A 208 34.64 -11.81 -5.47
CA GLY A 208 34.01 -11.42 -4.20
C GLY A 208 34.15 -9.91 -3.93
N PRO A 209 35.38 -9.34 -4.00
CA PRO A 209 35.59 -7.90 -3.83
C PRO A 209 34.82 -7.04 -4.84
N GLN A 210 34.77 -7.44 -6.11
CA GLN A 210 34.02 -6.70 -7.14
C GLN A 210 32.52 -6.73 -6.86
N MET A 211 31.95 -7.90 -6.49
CA MET A 211 30.53 -8.01 -6.14
C MET A 211 30.19 -7.11 -4.94
N LEU A 212 31.06 -7.07 -3.92
CA LEU A 212 30.87 -6.19 -2.76
C LEU A 212 30.96 -4.71 -3.13
N ALA A 213 31.91 -4.32 -3.97
CA ALA A 213 32.02 -2.96 -4.46
C ALA A 213 30.77 -2.53 -5.25
N ILE A 214 30.18 -3.42 -6.05
CA ILE A 214 28.93 -3.14 -6.76
C ILE A 214 27.76 -3.00 -5.79
N ALA A 215 27.67 -3.87 -4.78
CA ALA A 215 26.66 -3.77 -3.73
C ALA A 215 26.77 -2.46 -2.94
N ASP A 216 27.99 -2.03 -2.61
CA ASP A 216 28.25 -0.76 -1.94
C ASP A 216 27.84 0.44 -2.80
N GLN A 217 28.05 0.37 -4.11
CA GLN A 217 27.56 1.41 -5.03
C GLN A 217 26.03 1.45 -5.12
N LEU A 218 25.35 0.29 -5.11
CA LEU A 218 23.88 0.26 -5.04
C LEU A 218 23.38 0.93 -3.76
N ILE A 219 23.99 0.62 -2.62
CA ILE A 219 23.63 1.19 -1.32
C ILE A 219 23.94 2.69 -1.28
N ALA A 220 25.06 3.14 -1.87
CA ALA A 220 25.39 4.56 -1.93
C ALA A 220 24.43 5.37 -2.79
N ASP A 221 23.84 4.76 -3.82
CA ASP A 221 22.82 5.39 -4.67
C ASP A 221 21.39 5.27 -4.08
N HIS A 222 21.24 4.67 -2.90
CA HIS A 222 19.96 4.59 -2.20
C HIS A 222 19.47 5.99 -1.82
N VAL A 223 18.19 6.26 -2.10
CA VAL A 223 17.52 7.48 -1.66
C VAL A 223 16.45 7.10 -0.65
N GLU A 224 16.58 7.64 0.57
CA GLU A 224 15.58 7.44 1.63
C GLU A 224 14.19 7.90 1.16
N GLU A 225 13.18 7.14 1.54
CA GLU A 225 11.79 7.55 1.37
C GLU A 225 11.37 8.37 2.58
N GLN A 226 10.52 9.38 2.37
CA GLN A 226 9.94 10.10 3.48
C GLN A 226 9.10 9.15 4.33
N ASP A 227 9.25 9.27 5.65
CA ASP A 227 8.56 8.42 6.61
C ASP A 227 7.03 8.47 6.39
N ILE A 228 6.43 7.30 6.27
CA ILE A 228 4.98 7.15 6.11
C ILE A 228 4.21 7.79 7.26
N TYR A 229 4.75 7.80 8.48
CA TYR A 229 4.09 8.43 9.63
C TYR A 229 3.99 9.93 9.43
N VAL A 230 5.06 10.57 8.95
CA VAL A 230 5.06 11.99 8.60
C VAL A 230 4.05 12.28 7.48
N ARG A 231 4.01 11.46 6.42
CA ARG A 231 3.02 11.59 5.34
C ARG A 231 1.58 11.43 5.82
N LEU A 232 1.36 10.60 6.84
CA LEU A 232 0.05 10.39 7.45
C LEU A 232 -0.30 11.45 8.51
N GLY A 233 0.58 12.41 8.78
CA GLY A 233 0.42 13.42 9.83
C GLY A 233 0.53 12.85 11.24
N ILE A 234 1.20 11.70 11.39
CA ILE A 234 1.51 11.04 12.66
C ILE A 234 2.92 11.49 13.05
N HIS A 235 3.02 12.38 14.04
CA HIS A 235 4.29 12.78 14.62
C HIS A 235 4.50 12.01 15.93
N PRO A 236 5.37 10.99 15.96
CA PRO A 236 5.74 10.36 17.23
C PRO A 236 6.54 11.39 18.04
N GLY A 237 6.00 11.83 19.18
CA GLY A 237 6.72 12.69 20.12
C GLY A 237 7.97 11.98 20.68
N PRO A 238 8.95 12.74 21.21
CA PRO A 238 10.16 12.17 21.82
C PRO A 238 9.89 11.27 23.05
N ASP A 239 8.65 11.24 23.55
CA ASP A 239 8.15 10.47 24.69
C ASP A 239 7.07 9.42 24.30
N GLY A 240 6.80 9.22 23.02
CA GLY A 240 5.78 8.29 22.53
C GLY A 240 4.35 8.83 22.57
N SER A 241 4.13 10.11 22.90
CA SER A 241 2.82 10.75 22.75
C SER A 241 2.61 11.23 21.31
N LEU A 242 1.39 11.04 20.77
CA LEU A 242 0.98 11.62 19.48
C LEU A 242 0.81 13.13 19.68
N ALA A 243 1.77 13.92 19.19
CA ALA A 243 1.62 15.37 19.17
C ALA A 243 0.47 15.76 18.22
N GLU A 244 -0.25 16.83 18.56
CA GLU A 244 -1.39 17.33 17.77
C GLU A 244 -1.01 17.50 16.29
N PRO A 245 -1.87 17.09 15.35
CA PRO A 245 -1.56 17.14 13.93
C PRO A 245 -1.47 18.59 13.45
N ASP A 246 -0.31 18.97 12.92
CA ASP A 246 -0.15 20.22 12.18
C ASP A 246 -0.90 20.10 10.85
N ALA A 247 -1.97 20.88 10.69
CA ALA A 247 -3.00 20.67 9.69
C ALA A 247 -2.65 21.16 8.27
N SER A 248 -1.36 21.41 7.95
CA SER A 248 -1.01 22.13 6.73
C SER A 248 -0.22 21.39 5.64
N GLU A 249 0.38 20.21 5.86
CA GLU A 249 1.27 19.61 4.84
C GLU A 249 1.21 18.07 4.73
N ALA A 250 0.01 17.48 4.63
CA ALA A 250 -0.11 16.07 4.24
C ALA A 250 -0.10 15.93 2.70
N GLU A 251 1.07 15.70 2.10
CA GLU A 251 1.17 15.25 0.71
C GLU A 251 0.54 13.86 0.56
N THR A 252 -0.38 13.72 -0.40
CA THR A 252 -0.99 12.43 -0.74
C THR A 252 0.03 11.54 -1.42
N PRO A 253 0.41 10.40 -0.85
CA PRO A 253 1.13 9.41 -1.62
C PRO A 253 0.22 8.73 -2.63
N ASP A 254 0.80 8.31 -3.75
CA ASP A 254 0.12 7.47 -4.74
C ASP A 254 -0.52 6.26 -4.05
N PRO A 255 -1.79 5.97 -4.34
CA PRO A 255 -2.49 4.88 -3.69
C PRO A 255 -1.88 3.56 -4.15
N GLU A 256 -1.19 2.88 -3.23
CA GLU A 256 -1.06 1.43 -3.37
C GLU A 256 -2.48 0.81 -3.43
N PRO A 257 -2.69 -0.18 -4.30
CA PRO A 257 -3.98 -0.82 -4.49
C PRO A 257 -4.40 -1.57 -3.22
N ILE A 258 -5.31 -0.96 -2.45
CA ILE A 258 -6.00 -1.59 -1.33
C ILE A 258 -7.25 -2.26 -1.87
N VAL A 259 -7.56 -3.46 -1.36
CA VAL A 259 -8.85 -4.08 -1.60
C VAL A 259 -9.49 -4.52 -0.28
N ASP A 260 -10.77 -4.12 -0.12
CA ASP A 260 -11.53 -4.09 1.13
C ASP A 260 -11.69 -5.47 1.78
N GLU A 261 -11.55 -5.51 3.10
CA GLU A 261 -11.86 -6.69 3.92
C GLU A 261 -13.39 -6.86 4.10
N PRO A 262 -13.94 -8.09 4.06
CA PRO A 262 -15.34 -8.32 4.42
C PRO A 262 -15.53 -8.29 5.94
N THR A 263 -16.64 -7.70 6.38
CA THR A 263 -17.11 -7.77 7.77
C THR A 263 -17.48 -9.22 8.12
N GLU A 264 -16.91 -9.78 9.18
CA GLU A 264 -17.29 -11.10 9.69
C GLU A 264 -18.74 -11.10 10.19
N PRO A 265 -19.59 -12.08 9.81
CA PRO A 265 -20.89 -12.26 10.44
C PRO A 265 -20.71 -12.93 11.82
N ALA A 266 -21.43 -12.41 12.81
CA ALA A 266 -21.50 -12.99 14.14
C ALA A 266 -22.08 -14.42 14.07
N VAL A 267 -21.40 -15.36 14.74
CA VAL A 267 -21.88 -16.73 14.92
C VAL A 267 -22.89 -16.73 16.06
N GLU A 268 -24.15 -17.01 15.77
CA GLU A 268 -25.17 -17.27 16.80
C GLU A 268 -24.99 -18.70 17.37
N PRO A 269 -25.07 -18.89 18.70
CA PRO A 269 -25.03 -20.22 19.27
C PRO A 269 -26.36 -20.95 19.11
N VAL A 270 -26.26 -22.22 18.72
CA VAL A 270 -27.36 -23.19 18.62
C VAL A 270 -27.96 -23.45 20.01
N ILE A 271 -29.28 -23.30 20.12
CA ILE A 271 -30.08 -23.57 21.31
C ILE A 271 -30.56 -25.03 21.25
N THR A 272 -30.26 -25.85 22.26
CA THR A 272 -30.94 -27.12 22.54
C THR A 272 -31.84 -26.93 23.76
N ALA A 273 -33.13 -27.25 23.59
CA ALA A 273 -34.18 -27.11 24.60
C ALA A 273 -34.19 -28.28 25.59
N SER A 274 -34.49 -28.00 26.86
CA SER A 274 -35.26 -28.88 27.79
C SER A 274 -35.76 -28.06 29.00
N GLU A 275 -37.07 -28.11 29.23
CA GLU A 275 -37.89 -27.53 30.33
C GLU A 275 -38.13 -28.59 31.46
N PRO A 276 -38.87 -28.36 32.59
CA PRO A 276 -39.67 -27.18 33.02
C PRO A 276 -39.67 -26.77 34.54
N ALA A 277 -40.35 -25.64 34.80
CA ALA A 277 -41.28 -25.31 35.92
C ALA A 277 -40.87 -24.45 37.17
N SER A 278 -41.33 -23.17 37.14
CA SER A 278 -42.08 -22.37 38.17
C SER A 278 -41.42 -21.82 39.47
N PRO A 279 -41.94 -20.75 40.13
CA PRO A 279 -42.22 -19.38 39.64
C PRO A 279 -41.74 -18.23 40.58
N ALA A 280 -41.76 -17.00 40.03
CA ALA A 280 -41.94 -15.66 40.64
C ALA A 280 -40.96 -15.11 41.71
N ALA A 281 -40.24 -14.03 41.36
CA ALA A 281 -39.99 -12.87 42.23
C ALA A 281 -39.58 -11.61 41.44
N GLU A 282 -40.37 -10.55 41.66
CA GLU A 282 -40.16 -9.09 41.60
C GLU A 282 -39.17 -8.39 40.65
N ALA A 283 -39.71 -7.29 40.10
CA ALA A 283 -39.14 -6.36 39.16
C ALA A 283 -38.08 -5.43 39.78
N ALA A 284 -36.97 -5.24 39.05
CA ALA A 284 -36.14 -4.05 39.13
C ALA A 284 -35.91 -3.52 37.71
N ILE A 285 -36.34 -2.28 37.48
CA ILE A 285 -36.26 -1.56 36.22
C ILE A 285 -34.80 -1.14 36.01
N ALA A 286 -34.15 -1.66 34.98
CA ALA A 286 -32.85 -1.21 34.52
C ALA A 286 -33.03 -0.35 33.24
N GLU A 287 -32.49 0.86 33.32
CA GLU A 287 -32.57 1.92 32.33
C GLU A 287 -31.89 1.53 31.01
N LYS A 288 -32.61 1.68 29.90
CA LYS A 288 -32.18 1.29 28.55
C LYS A 288 -31.30 2.39 27.96
N ALA A 289 -30.00 2.14 27.82
CA ALA A 289 -29.09 3.01 27.07
C ALA A 289 -29.59 3.20 25.62
N PRO A 290 -29.51 4.42 25.04
CA PRO A 290 -30.00 4.68 23.70
C PRO A 290 -29.11 4.00 22.64
N PRO A 291 -29.68 3.53 21.51
CA PRO A 291 -28.93 2.87 20.47
C PRO A 291 -27.99 3.85 19.75
N LEU A 292 -26.80 3.36 19.38
CA LEU A 292 -25.81 4.06 18.55
C LEU A 292 -26.44 4.49 17.21
N PRO A 293 -26.15 5.71 16.71
CA PRO A 293 -26.69 6.18 15.44
C PRO A 293 -26.08 5.40 14.26
N GLY A 294 -26.93 4.92 13.35
CA GLY A 294 -26.50 4.30 12.09
C GLY A 294 -25.75 5.27 11.16
N PRO A 295 -25.26 4.79 10.00
CA PRO A 295 -24.46 5.60 9.07
C PRO A 295 -25.25 6.84 8.62
N ARG A 296 -24.74 8.03 8.95
CA ARG A 296 -25.37 9.30 8.58
C ARG A 296 -25.38 9.41 7.05
N LYS A 297 -26.56 9.56 6.45
CA LYS A 297 -26.71 9.80 5.01
C LYS A 297 -26.24 11.22 4.68
N ALA A 298 -25.69 11.41 3.48
CA ALA A 298 -25.39 12.76 2.98
C ALA A 298 -26.68 13.61 2.99
N GLY A 299 -26.54 14.90 3.29
CA GLY A 299 -27.64 15.86 3.30
C GLY A 299 -28.30 16.03 1.92
N ALA A 300 -29.41 16.76 1.90
CA ALA A 300 -30.07 17.14 0.65
C ALA A 300 -29.13 17.98 -0.24
N GLN A 301 -29.31 17.90 -1.55
CA GLN A 301 -28.65 18.81 -2.49
C GLN A 301 -29.39 20.15 -2.43
N ILE A 302 -28.62 21.23 -2.27
CA ILE A 302 -29.13 22.59 -2.18
C ILE A 302 -28.50 23.38 -3.33
N GLU A 303 -29.31 24.03 -4.16
CA GLU A 303 -28.79 24.95 -5.17
C GLU A 303 -28.42 26.28 -4.51
N VAL A 304 -27.15 26.66 -4.60
CA VAL A 304 -26.59 27.86 -3.93
C VAL A 304 -26.38 29.02 -4.90
N CYS A 305 -26.24 28.70 -6.17
CA CYS A 305 -26.19 29.65 -7.29
C CYS A 305 -26.72 28.89 -8.52
N ALA A 306 -27.20 29.60 -9.55
CA ALA A 306 -27.76 28.94 -10.74
C ALA A 306 -26.76 27.94 -11.32
N GLY A 307 -27.13 26.66 -11.33
CA GLY A 307 -26.26 25.58 -11.84
C GLY A 307 -25.19 25.07 -10.86
N ILE A 308 -25.06 25.64 -9.66
CA ILE A 308 -24.11 25.21 -8.62
C ILE A 308 -24.87 24.66 -7.41
N ILE A 309 -24.63 23.39 -7.14
CA ILE A 309 -25.21 22.65 -6.03
C ILE A 309 -24.20 22.46 -4.90
N GLU A 310 -24.66 22.53 -3.68
CA GLU A 310 -23.94 22.10 -2.49
C GLU A 310 -24.60 20.89 -1.81
N ARG A 311 -23.81 20.13 -1.06
CA ARG A 311 -24.30 19.04 -0.22
C ARG A 311 -23.42 18.83 1.00
N THR A 312 -24.02 18.69 2.17
CA THR A 312 -23.33 18.23 3.37
C THR A 312 -23.05 16.73 3.29
N LEU A 313 -21.80 16.34 3.45
CA LEU A 313 -21.37 14.95 3.46
C LEU A 313 -21.60 14.32 4.85
N PRO A 314 -21.63 12.98 4.95
CA PRO A 314 -21.80 12.25 6.23
C PRO A 314 -20.83 12.66 7.35
N ASP A 315 -19.65 13.13 6.96
CA ASP A 315 -18.56 13.57 7.85
C ASP A 315 -18.62 15.07 8.19
N GLY A 316 -19.69 15.77 7.77
CA GLY A 316 -19.91 17.19 8.05
C GLY A 316 -19.29 18.15 7.04
N ARG A 317 -18.47 17.70 6.10
CA ARG A 317 -17.87 18.56 5.06
C ARG A 317 -18.89 19.00 4.02
N ILE A 318 -18.64 20.12 3.35
CA ILE A 318 -19.53 20.64 2.30
C ILE A 318 -18.91 20.37 0.93
N ALA A 319 -19.70 19.79 0.04
CA ALA A 319 -19.30 19.53 -1.33
C ALA A 319 -20.02 20.48 -2.30
N PHE A 320 -19.29 21.26 -3.09
CA PHE A 320 -19.81 22.12 -4.15
C PHE A 320 -19.57 21.52 -5.54
N ARG A 321 -20.57 21.56 -6.40
CA ARG A 321 -20.49 21.05 -7.77
C ARG A 321 -21.28 21.93 -8.72
N ALA A 322 -20.69 22.25 -9.87
CA ALA A 322 -21.40 22.83 -10.98
C ALA A 322 -22.10 21.75 -11.82
N ALA A 323 -23.20 22.12 -12.49
CA ALA A 323 -23.93 21.26 -13.39
C ALA A 323 -23.03 20.77 -14.53
N LYS A 324 -23.39 19.61 -15.11
CA LYS A 324 -22.53 18.92 -16.08
C LYS A 324 -22.17 19.80 -17.27
N ASP A 325 -23.05 20.71 -17.69
CA ASP A 325 -22.87 21.59 -18.86
C ASP A 325 -22.58 23.05 -18.47
N ASP A 326 -22.37 23.34 -17.19
CA ASP A 326 -22.11 24.68 -16.67
C ASP A 326 -20.60 24.98 -16.61
N HIS A 327 -20.05 25.47 -17.72
CA HIS A 327 -18.64 25.83 -17.85
C HIS A 327 -18.26 27.02 -16.97
N ILE A 328 -19.13 28.03 -16.89
CA ILE A 328 -18.94 29.25 -16.10
C ILE A 328 -18.91 28.89 -14.61
N GLY A 329 -19.87 28.06 -14.14
CA GLY A 329 -19.90 27.60 -12.76
C GLY A 329 -18.68 26.75 -12.39
N ARG A 330 -18.15 25.94 -13.33
CA ARG A 330 -16.91 25.19 -13.11
C ARG A 330 -15.70 26.11 -12.95
N GLU A 331 -15.62 27.17 -13.74
CA GLU A 331 -14.53 28.15 -13.66
C GLU A 331 -14.63 28.98 -12.37
N ALA A 332 -15.83 29.47 -12.03
CA ALA A 332 -16.10 30.20 -10.80
C ALA A 332 -15.75 29.37 -9.55
N LEU A 333 -16.18 28.09 -9.52
CA LEU A 333 -15.79 27.17 -8.44
C LEU A 333 -14.29 26.93 -8.42
N THR A 334 -13.63 26.77 -9.57
CA THR A 334 -12.18 26.57 -9.60
C THR A 334 -11.44 27.79 -9.03
N ALA A 335 -11.84 29.01 -9.40
CA ALA A 335 -11.23 30.23 -8.88
C ALA A 335 -11.45 30.40 -7.37
N LEU A 336 -12.65 30.07 -6.87
CA LEU A 336 -12.98 30.20 -5.46
C LEU A 336 -12.36 29.08 -4.60
N CYS A 337 -12.40 27.85 -5.08
CA CYS A 337 -12.04 26.69 -4.27
C CYS A 337 -10.54 26.36 -4.31
N LYS A 338 -9.80 26.80 -5.33
CA LYS A 338 -8.36 26.52 -5.44
C LYS A 338 -7.59 27.07 -4.23
N GLY A 339 -6.84 26.20 -3.57
CA GLY A 339 -6.07 26.53 -2.37
C GLY A 339 -6.89 26.62 -1.07
N ARG A 340 -8.21 26.45 -1.14
CA ARG A 340 -9.13 26.52 0.02
C ARG A 340 -9.99 25.28 0.20
N ALA A 341 -10.19 24.50 -0.87
CA ALA A 341 -10.95 23.26 -0.87
C ALA A 341 -10.21 22.19 -1.68
N VAL A 342 -10.57 20.93 -1.44
CA VAL A 342 -9.95 19.78 -2.11
C VAL A 342 -10.83 19.35 -3.28
N TRP A 343 -10.24 19.25 -4.48
CA TRP A 343 -10.93 18.70 -5.65
C TRP A 343 -11.07 17.17 -5.52
N ASN A 344 -12.28 16.66 -5.68
CA ASN A 344 -12.55 15.22 -5.74
C ASN A 344 -12.94 14.81 -7.17
N PRO A 345 -12.03 14.16 -7.92
CA PRO A 345 -12.26 13.82 -9.33
C PRO A 345 -13.32 12.73 -9.53
N MET A 346 -13.56 11.87 -8.53
CA MET A 346 -14.55 10.79 -8.65
C MET A 346 -15.98 11.30 -8.74
N PHE A 347 -16.29 12.43 -8.08
CA PHE A 347 -17.63 13.03 -8.08
C PHE A 347 -17.71 14.40 -8.75
N ALA A 348 -16.59 14.87 -9.33
CA ALA A 348 -16.44 16.18 -9.95
C ALA A 348 -16.95 17.31 -9.05
N ASN A 349 -16.51 17.32 -7.79
CA ASN A 349 -16.91 18.32 -6.80
C ASN A 349 -15.72 18.82 -5.96
N TRP A 350 -15.87 20.02 -5.41
CA TRP A 350 -14.94 20.61 -4.45
C TRP A 350 -15.44 20.35 -3.04
N VAL A 351 -14.57 19.88 -2.15
CA VAL A 351 -14.92 19.54 -0.77
C VAL A 351 -14.15 20.42 0.20
N CYS A 352 -14.85 21.09 1.11
CA CYS A 352 -14.25 21.97 2.12
C CYS A 352 -14.91 21.78 3.50
N LEU A 353 -14.30 22.39 4.52
CA LEU A 353 -14.89 22.49 5.85
C LEU A 353 -16.07 23.47 5.86
N PRO A 354 -17.03 23.36 6.81
CA PRO A 354 -18.19 24.25 6.90
C PRO A 354 -17.87 25.75 6.99
N GLU A 355 -16.75 26.10 7.62
CA GLU A 355 -16.29 27.48 7.80
C GLU A 355 -15.91 28.08 6.44
N ILE A 356 -15.11 27.34 5.67
CA ILE A 356 -14.70 27.71 4.30
C ILE A 356 -15.90 27.74 3.36
N ALA A 357 -16.88 26.85 3.55
CA ALA A 357 -18.09 26.82 2.74
C ALA A 357 -18.89 28.11 2.83
N THR A 358 -18.87 28.78 3.99
CA THR A 358 -19.54 30.07 4.19
C THR A 358 -18.92 31.17 3.33
N GLU A 359 -17.59 31.19 3.24
CA GLU A 359 -16.86 32.13 2.37
C GLU A 359 -17.09 31.83 0.89
N ILE A 360 -17.08 30.56 0.49
CA ILE A 360 -17.36 30.14 -0.89
C ILE A 360 -18.77 30.57 -1.30
N ARG A 361 -19.79 30.34 -0.45
CA ARG A 361 -21.17 30.80 -0.70
C ARG A 361 -21.25 32.30 -0.92
N ALA A 362 -20.58 33.09 -0.08
CA ALA A 362 -20.59 34.54 -0.19
C ALA A 362 -19.89 35.04 -1.47
N GLY A 363 -18.83 34.34 -1.92
CA GLY A 363 -18.07 34.70 -3.12
C GLY A 363 -18.67 34.21 -4.45
N LEU A 364 -19.58 33.24 -4.41
CA LEU A 364 -20.14 32.58 -5.61
C LEU A 364 -20.79 33.55 -6.62
N PRO A 365 -21.68 34.48 -6.22
CA PRO A 365 -22.29 35.42 -7.16
C PRO A 365 -21.26 36.27 -7.92
N SER A 366 -20.28 36.82 -7.21
CA SER A 366 -19.21 37.65 -7.78
C SER A 366 -18.29 36.84 -8.70
N ALA A 367 -17.94 35.61 -8.32
CA ALA A 367 -17.08 34.75 -9.12
C ALA A 367 -17.76 34.29 -10.42
N VAL A 368 -19.05 33.97 -10.37
CA VAL A 368 -19.84 33.65 -11.57
C VAL A 368 -19.93 34.86 -12.51
N GLN A 369 -20.11 36.06 -11.97
CA GLN A 369 -20.14 37.29 -12.78
C GLN A 369 -18.77 37.59 -13.43
N LEU A 370 -17.67 37.35 -12.71
CA LEU A 370 -16.32 37.51 -13.25
C LEU A 370 -16.00 36.47 -14.35
N ALA A 371 -16.45 35.22 -14.18
CA ALA A 371 -16.28 34.15 -15.18
C ALA A 371 -17.20 34.32 -16.41
N GLN A 372 -18.13 35.29 -16.40
CA GLN A 372 -18.95 35.67 -17.55
C GLN A 372 -18.32 36.80 -18.40
N LEU A 373 -17.25 37.43 -17.92
CA LEU A 373 -16.54 38.47 -18.68
C LEU A 373 -15.68 37.80 -19.77
N PRO A 374 -15.61 38.38 -20.98
CA PRO A 374 -14.96 37.79 -22.15
C PRO A 374 -13.44 37.69 -22.07
#